data_AF-A0A662MYT5-F1
#
_entry.id   AF-A0A662MYT5-F1
#
_cell.length_a   1.000
_cell.length_b   1.000
_cell.length_c   1.000
_cell.angle_alpha   90.00
_cell.angle_beta   90.00
_cell.angle_gamma   90.00
#
_symmetry.space_group_name_H-M   'P 1'
#
loop_
_entity.id
_entity.type
_entity.pdbx_description
1 polymer ?
#
loop_
_entity_poly.entity_id
_entity_poly.type
_entity_poly.pdbx_seq_one_letter_code
_entity_poly.pdbx_strand_id
1 'polypeptide(L)'
;MRAEPDPADSDRTRTAMEEFSGGFAVRGDVLFEESIMPSIRPHEMLSEAWNEIEEPRRKEIASLVLFVTAVILALALVSYDPSDVAGAAGSRADGTGTHNWIGKPGGYVAHGCFTLFGWLGFLLPLVIGYIGHLHFRGRWDQRIRWPEYLGIVIVLTSVCALLAIIRMLTAEAQTSTAAWNAGGAIGFFLANRLLTLGNVGAIVVDLAALAVGLLLATPLLISDCFRGAVHTVNRWRTPFDEEETEEDLETLMPLETAPTIRTTLDEDRFTLPPLRTIDEIERHPGAEEPESPPTPKKPLKKQ
;
A
#
# COMPACT_ATOMS: atom_id res chain seq x y z
N MET A 1 85.27 5.97 49.83
CA MET A 1 85.24 7.05 50.84
C MET A 1 83.90 7.76 50.70
N ARG A 2 83.03 7.59 51.73
CA ARG A 2 81.87 8.40 52.23
C ARG A 2 80.90 9.07 51.23
N ALA A 3 79.58 9.11 51.46
CA ALA A 3 78.84 9.10 52.73
C ALA A 3 77.44 8.46 52.58
N GLU A 4 77.00 7.77 53.63
CA GLU A 4 75.60 7.43 53.91
C GLU A 4 74.78 8.71 54.16
N PRO A 5 73.55 8.85 53.63
CA PRO A 5 72.67 9.95 53.98
C PRO A 5 72.01 9.73 55.35
N ASP A 6 71.99 10.80 56.14
CA ASP A 6 71.49 10.94 57.51
C ASP A 6 69.97 10.69 57.63
N PRO A 7 69.48 9.81 58.52
CA PRO A 7 68.06 9.50 58.69
C PRO A 7 67.20 10.64 59.25
N ALA A 8 67.78 11.80 59.61
CA ALA A 8 67.03 12.93 60.18
C ALA A 8 66.30 13.83 59.14
N ASP A 9 66.53 13.65 57.84
CA ASP A 9 65.95 14.51 56.78
C ASP A 9 64.64 13.95 56.19
N SER A 10 64.34 12.67 56.38
CA SER A 10 63.11 12.03 55.89
C SER A 10 61.86 12.37 56.72
N ASP A 11 62.04 12.79 57.97
CA ASP A 11 60.92 13.16 58.85
C ASP A 11 60.48 14.61 58.66
N ARG A 12 61.39 15.52 58.32
CA ARG A 12 61.06 16.92 58.04
C ARG A 12 60.25 17.10 56.76
N THR A 13 60.47 16.25 55.77
CA THR A 13 59.71 16.25 54.52
C THR A 13 58.32 15.64 54.69
N ARG A 14 58.14 14.69 55.62
CA ARG A 14 56.82 14.13 55.97
C ARG A 14 55.94 15.12 56.75
N THR A 15 56.49 15.86 57.70
CA THR A 15 55.71 16.84 58.48
C THR A 15 55.22 18.01 57.62
N ALA A 16 55.97 18.41 56.57
CA ALA A 16 55.52 19.44 55.64
C ALA A 16 54.42 18.98 54.66
N MET A 17 54.24 17.67 54.46
CA MET A 17 53.17 17.12 53.61
C MET A 17 51.84 16.98 54.34
N GLU A 18 51.83 16.75 55.66
CA GLU A 18 50.58 16.61 56.43
C GLU A 18 49.94 17.97 56.81
N GLU A 19 50.72 19.06 56.85
CA GLU A 19 50.19 20.39 57.17
C GLU A 19 49.40 21.02 56.00
N PHE A 20 49.52 20.46 54.79
CA PHE A 20 48.66 20.80 53.64
C PHE A 20 47.34 20.01 53.60
N SER A 21 47.01 19.29 54.69
CA SER A 21 45.74 18.58 54.91
C SER A 21 44.68 19.45 55.63
N GLY A 22 44.95 20.74 55.85
CA GLY A 22 44.14 21.60 56.72
C GLY A 22 43.40 22.72 55.99
N GLY A 23 42.30 22.38 55.31
CA GLY A 23 41.19 23.33 55.14
C GLY A 23 41.02 23.96 53.76
N PHE A 24 40.08 23.40 52.98
CA PHE A 24 39.04 24.21 52.36
C PHE A 24 37.85 23.30 52.04
N ALA A 25 36.82 23.36 52.88
CA ALA A 25 35.53 22.77 52.57
C ALA A 25 34.91 23.54 51.39
N VAL A 26 34.98 22.98 50.19
CA VAL A 26 34.09 23.35 49.09
C VAL A 26 33.26 22.14 48.78
N ARG A 27 31.98 22.30 49.11
CA ARG A 27 30.84 21.48 48.73
C ARG A 27 30.87 21.21 47.23
N GLY A 28 31.49 20.10 46.86
CA GLY A 28 31.59 19.59 45.49
C GLY A 28 30.48 18.60 45.18
N ASP A 29 29.23 18.93 45.52
CA ASP A 29 28.06 18.27 44.95
C ASP A 29 27.82 18.88 43.56
N VAL A 30 28.76 18.66 42.65
CA VAL A 30 28.50 18.78 41.23
C VAL A 30 28.77 17.40 40.70
N LEU A 31 27.74 16.55 40.79
CA LEU A 31 27.61 15.45 39.86
C LEU A 31 27.60 16.11 38.49
N PHE A 32 28.76 16.15 37.85
CA PHE A 32 28.82 16.10 36.40
C PHE A 32 28.27 14.72 36.06
N GLU A 33 26.94 14.63 36.10
CA GLU A 33 26.19 13.72 35.27
C GLU A 33 26.57 14.14 33.87
N GLU A 34 27.65 13.51 33.40
CA GLU A 34 28.02 13.46 32.00
C GLU A 34 26.73 12.98 31.34
N SER A 35 25.94 13.93 30.85
CA SER A 35 24.80 13.66 30.03
C SER A 35 25.40 13.09 28.76
N ILE A 36 25.64 11.78 28.80
CA ILE A 36 25.86 10.96 27.64
C ILE A 36 24.59 11.20 26.83
N MET A 37 24.65 12.18 25.95
CA MET A 37 23.60 12.45 24.99
C MET A 37 23.39 11.09 24.32
N PRO A 38 22.21 10.46 24.47
CA PRO A 38 21.99 9.14 23.92
C PRO A 38 22.35 9.23 22.46
N SER A 39 23.21 8.34 21.95
CA SER A 39 23.58 8.34 20.55
C SER A 39 22.28 8.22 19.75
N ILE A 40 21.80 9.33 19.20
CA ILE A 40 20.49 9.37 18.56
C ILE A 40 20.64 8.55 17.29
N ARG A 41 20.09 7.33 17.29
CA ARG A 41 20.08 6.47 16.12
C ARG A 41 18.92 6.92 15.23
N PRO A 42 19.16 7.45 14.03
CA PRO A 42 18.09 8.03 13.21
C PRO A 42 16.98 7.03 12.86
N HIS A 43 17.29 5.73 12.81
CA HIS A 43 16.27 4.69 12.60
C HIS A 43 15.34 4.49 13.80
N GLU A 44 15.83 4.73 15.03
CA GLU A 44 15.01 4.63 16.25
C GLU A 44 14.02 5.80 16.30
N MET A 45 14.47 7.03 16.01
CA MET A 45 13.59 8.21 15.93
C MET A 45 12.45 8.04 14.93
N LEU A 46 12.75 7.52 13.73
CA LEU A 46 11.72 7.30 12.71
C LEU A 46 10.71 6.24 13.14
N SER A 47 11.18 5.19 13.82
CA SER A 47 10.30 4.14 14.34
C SER A 47 9.42 4.65 15.48
N GLU A 48 9.95 5.50 16.36
CA GLU A 48 9.20 6.14 17.44
C GLU A 48 8.15 7.08 16.87
N ALA A 49 8.54 7.99 15.97
CA ALA A 49 7.62 8.91 15.30
C ALA A 49 6.53 8.17 14.50
N TRP A 50 6.85 7.03 13.87
CA TRP A 50 5.86 6.22 13.16
C TRP A 50 4.86 5.54 14.11
N ASN A 51 5.32 5.14 15.29
CA ASN A 51 4.48 4.51 16.32
C ASN A 51 3.60 5.54 17.05
N GLU A 52 3.98 6.81 17.08
CA GLU A 52 3.16 7.90 17.63
C GLU A 52 1.93 8.22 16.78
N ILE A 53 1.95 7.90 15.47
CA ILE A 53 0.83 8.14 14.57
C ILE A 53 -0.31 7.14 14.87
N GLU A 54 -1.53 7.66 14.95
CA GLU A 54 -2.75 6.86 15.08
C GLU A 54 -2.82 5.74 14.03
N GLU A 55 -3.11 4.52 14.46
CA GLU A 55 -3.28 3.32 13.63
C GLU A 55 -4.01 3.56 12.28
N PRO A 56 -5.19 4.21 12.22
CA PRO A 56 -5.88 4.45 10.96
C PRO A 56 -5.09 5.35 10.00
N ARG A 57 -4.55 6.47 10.49
CA ARG A 57 -3.75 7.42 9.68
C ARG A 57 -2.49 6.75 9.15
N ARG A 58 -1.86 5.90 9.95
CA ARG A 58 -0.67 5.15 9.57
C ARG A 58 -0.96 4.18 8.42
N LYS A 59 -2.09 3.46 8.48
CA LYS A 59 -2.57 2.58 7.41
C LYS A 59 -2.89 3.38 6.13
N GLU A 60 -3.53 4.53 6.25
CA GLU A 60 -3.80 5.43 5.11
C GLU A 60 -2.51 5.91 4.43
N ILE A 61 -1.55 6.43 5.20
CA ILE A 61 -0.24 6.87 4.66
C ILE A 61 0.49 5.72 3.99
N ALA A 62 0.56 4.54 4.63
CA ALA A 62 1.20 3.36 4.07
C ALA A 62 0.54 2.92 2.75
N SER A 63 -0.79 2.95 2.68
CA SER A 63 -1.52 2.60 1.47
C SER A 63 -1.26 3.60 0.33
N LEU A 64 -1.20 4.90 0.63
CA LEU A 64 -0.90 5.94 -0.37
C LEU A 64 0.51 5.77 -0.92
N VAL A 65 1.50 5.51 -0.05
CA VAL A 65 2.89 5.24 -0.45
C VAL A 65 2.95 4.00 -1.36
N LEU A 66 2.22 2.93 -1.02
CA LEU A 66 2.15 1.73 -1.86
C LEU A 66 1.53 2.01 -3.24
N PHE A 67 0.43 2.78 -3.31
CA PHE A 67 -0.18 3.16 -4.58
C PHE A 67 0.75 4.02 -5.44
N VAL A 68 1.39 5.03 -4.85
CA VAL A 68 2.37 5.87 -5.56
C VAL A 68 3.53 5.01 -6.07
N THR A 69 4.03 4.09 -5.25
CA THR A 69 5.09 3.15 -5.63
C THR A 69 4.67 2.25 -6.77
N ALA A 70 3.44 1.71 -6.74
CA ALA A 70 2.88 0.90 -7.81
C ALA A 70 2.79 1.67 -9.13
N VAL A 71 2.33 2.93 -9.08
CA VAL A 71 2.25 3.80 -10.26
C VAL A 71 3.63 4.12 -10.82
N ILE A 72 4.58 4.51 -9.97
CA ILE A 72 5.97 4.77 -10.38
C ILE A 72 6.57 3.54 -11.03
N LEU A 73 6.38 2.36 -10.42
CA LEU A 73 6.88 1.11 -10.97
C LEU A 73 6.21 0.76 -12.30
N ALA A 74 4.89 0.94 -12.43
CA ALA A 74 4.17 0.72 -13.68
C ALA A 74 4.67 1.62 -14.80
N LEU A 75 4.84 2.93 -14.53
CA LEU A 75 5.38 3.89 -15.49
C LEU A 75 6.81 3.52 -15.88
N ALA A 76 7.63 3.11 -14.91
CA ALA A 76 9.00 2.67 -15.16
C ALA A 76 9.05 1.42 -16.06
N LEU A 77 8.15 0.44 -15.87
CA LEU A 77 8.09 -0.78 -16.67
C LEU A 77 7.51 -0.55 -18.07
N VAL A 78 6.45 0.27 -18.17
CA VAL A 78 5.81 0.56 -19.48
C VAL A 78 6.72 1.39 -20.37
N SER A 79 7.47 2.33 -19.79
CA SER A 79 8.46 3.15 -20.51
C SER A 79 9.86 2.54 -20.53
N TYR A 80 10.00 1.25 -20.20
CA TYR A 80 11.30 0.58 -20.17
C TYR A 80 11.87 0.39 -21.58
N ASP A 81 13.06 0.95 -21.79
CA ASP A 81 13.88 0.68 -22.97
C ASP A 81 15.23 0.09 -22.53
N PRO A 82 15.66 -1.08 -23.05
CA PRO A 82 16.95 -1.68 -22.70
C PRO A 82 18.16 -0.78 -22.98
N SER A 83 18.04 0.16 -23.92
CA SER A 83 19.11 1.10 -24.28
C SER A 83 19.35 2.17 -23.21
N ASP A 84 18.39 2.43 -22.32
CA ASP A 84 18.54 3.41 -21.24
C ASP A 84 19.60 2.97 -20.22
N VAL A 85 19.68 1.66 -19.94
CA VAL A 85 20.68 1.09 -19.03
C VAL A 85 22.05 0.99 -19.71
N ALA A 86 22.09 0.57 -20.98
CA ALA A 86 23.34 0.52 -21.75
C ALA A 86 23.98 1.91 -21.92
N GLY A 87 23.15 2.95 -22.15
CA GLY A 87 23.61 4.33 -22.22
C GLY A 87 24.09 4.87 -20.88
N ALA A 88 23.39 4.56 -19.78
CA ALA A 88 23.83 4.96 -18.44
C ALA A 88 25.11 4.25 -17.97
N ALA A 89 25.40 3.05 -18.49
CA ALA A 89 26.65 2.32 -18.28
C ALA A 89 27.82 2.81 -19.14
N GLY A 90 27.66 3.91 -19.89
CA GLY A 90 28.71 4.51 -20.70
C GLY A 90 28.95 3.84 -22.06
N SER A 91 28.05 2.95 -22.49
CA SER A 91 28.18 2.21 -23.77
C SER A 91 27.59 2.97 -24.97
N ARG A 92 27.09 4.20 -24.78
CA ARG A 92 26.47 5.02 -25.83
C ARG A 92 27.28 6.30 -26.06
N ALA A 93 27.70 6.52 -27.31
CA ALA A 93 28.41 7.73 -27.74
C ALA A 93 27.46 8.91 -28.02
N ASP A 94 26.18 8.63 -28.30
CA ASP A 94 25.15 9.64 -28.52
C ASP A 94 24.48 9.99 -27.19
N GLY A 95 24.75 11.21 -26.69
CA GLY A 95 24.23 11.78 -25.44
C GLY A 95 22.71 12.02 -25.39
N THR A 96 21.90 11.16 -26.02
CA THR A 96 20.44 11.18 -25.90
C THR A 96 20.05 10.80 -24.47
N GLY A 97 19.23 11.64 -23.83
CA GLY A 97 18.74 11.44 -22.46
C GLY A 97 17.93 10.15 -22.29
N THR A 98 17.64 9.79 -21.04
CA THR A 98 16.88 8.58 -20.67
C THR A 98 15.45 8.63 -21.19
N HIS A 99 14.98 7.55 -21.84
CA HIS A 99 13.62 7.43 -22.38
C HIS A 99 12.58 7.09 -21.30
N ASN A 100 13.00 6.40 -20.24
CA ASN A 100 12.15 6.06 -19.10
C ASN A 100 11.51 7.32 -18.48
N TRP A 101 10.20 7.31 -18.30
CA TRP A 101 9.43 8.47 -17.82
C TRP A 101 9.74 8.86 -16.37
N ILE A 102 10.24 7.93 -15.56
CA ILE A 102 10.74 8.20 -14.21
C ILE A 102 12.20 8.69 -14.23
N GLY A 103 12.90 8.48 -15.34
CA GLY A 103 14.32 8.78 -15.51
C GLY A 103 15.23 7.59 -15.21
N LYS A 104 16.53 7.86 -15.05
CA LYS A 104 17.59 6.85 -14.82
C LYS A 104 17.27 5.82 -13.74
N PRO A 105 16.84 6.19 -12.52
CA PRO A 105 16.56 5.19 -11.49
C PRO A 105 15.41 4.25 -11.87
N GLY A 106 14.37 4.76 -12.54
CA GLY A 106 13.27 3.93 -13.05
C GLY A 106 13.73 2.91 -14.09
N GLY A 107 14.63 3.32 -14.99
CA GLY A 107 15.22 2.43 -15.99
C GLY A 107 15.96 1.24 -15.39
N TYR A 108 16.77 1.47 -14.34
CA TYR A 108 17.47 0.39 -13.63
C TYR A 108 16.52 -0.54 -12.87
N VAL A 109 15.51 0.01 -12.20
CA VAL A 109 14.51 -0.79 -11.48
C VAL A 109 13.73 -1.66 -12.47
N ALA A 110 13.24 -1.08 -13.57
CA ALA A 110 12.53 -1.82 -14.60
C ALA A 110 13.40 -2.90 -15.25
N HIS A 111 14.67 -2.59 -15.53
CA HIS A 111 15.64 -3.57 -16.03
C HIS A 111 15.83 -4.75 -15.07
N GLY A 112 15.98 -4.48 -13.77
CA GLY A 112 16.08 -5.52 -12.74
C GLY A 112 14.82 -6.38 -12.68
N CYS A 113 13.64 -5.76 -12.63
CA CYS A 113 12.36 -6.47 -12.60
C CYS A 113 12.16 -7.35 -13.85
N PHE A 114 12.41 -6.82 -15.04
CA PHE A 114 12.27 -7.58 -16.29
C PHE A 114 13.31 -8.69 -16.39
N THR A 115 14.55 -8.45 -15.96
CA THR A 115 15.61 -9.47 -16.00
C THR A 115 15.32 -10.62 -15.02
N LEU A 116 14.75 -10.33 -13.85
CA LEU A 116 14.45 -11.34 -12.84
C LEU A 116 13.17 -12.13 -13.15
N PHE A 117 12.10 -11.43 -13.53
CA PHE A 117 10.75 -11.98 -13.63
C PHE A 117 10.21 -12.07 -15.07
N GLY A 118 10.88 -11.47 -16.05
CA GLY A 118 10.41 -11.42 -17.44
C GLY A 118 9.08 -10.68 -17.55
N TRP A 119 8.14 -11.25 -18.32
CA TRP A 119 6.80 -10.71 -18.49
C TRP A 119 5.98 -10.69 -17.20
N LEU A 120 6.27 -11.59 -16.25
CA LEU A 120 5.63 -11.55 -14.94
C LEU A 120 6.00 -10.27 -14.16
N GLY A 121 7.09 -9.61 -14.55
CA GLY A 121 7.48 -8.27 -14.07
C GLY A 121 6.33 -7.26 -14.11
N PHE A 122 5.50 -7.30 -15.16
CA PHE A 122 4.37 -6.38 -15.33
C PHE A 122 3.23 -6.62 -14.32
N LEU A 123 3.18 -7.78 -13.65
CA LEU A 123 2.22 -8.04 -12.59
C LEU A 123 2.65 -7.44 -11.24
N LEU A 124 3.94 -7.18 -11.01
CA LEU A 124 4.42 -6.57 -9.75
C LEU A 124 3.69 -5.27 -9.38
N PRO A 125 3.55 -4.26 -10.27
CA PRO A 125 2.83 -3.03 -9.91
C PRO A 125 1.36 -3.31 -9.56
N LEU A 126 0.71 -4.28 -10.22
CA LEU A 126 -0.66 -4.67 -9.87
C LEU A 126 -0.75 -5.31 -8.48
N VAL A 127 0.21 -6.18 -8.14
CA VAL A 127 0.29 -6.82 -6.81
C VAL A 127 0.52 -5.77 -5.73
N ILE A 128 1.46 -4.84 -5.93
CA ILE A 128 1.74 -3.76 -4.97
C ILE A 128 0.50 -2.88 -4.77
N GLY A 129 -0.18 -2.51 -5.87
CA GLY A 129 -1.42 -1.74 -5.81
C GLY A 129 -2.56 -2.48 -5.09
N TYR A 130 -2.69 -3.79 -5.33
CA TYR A 130 -3.67 -4.63 -4.63
C TYR A 130 -3.39 -4.72 -3.12
N ILE A 131 -2.12 -4.89 -2.73
CA ILE A 131 -1.70 -4.86 -1.32
C ILE A 131 -2.04 -3.49 -0.70
N GLY A 132 -1.73 -2.39 -1.39
CA GLY A 132 -2.11 -1.04 -0.96
C GLY A 132 -3.62 -0.89 -0.74
N HIS A 133 -4.43 -1.42 -1.66
CA HIS A 133 -5.89 -1.43 -1.54
C HIS A 133 -6.40 -2.27 -0.37
N LEU A 134 -5.81 -3.44 -0.10
CA LEU A 134 -6.18 -4.26 1.05
C LEU A 134 -5.80 -3.57 2.37
N HIS A 135 -4.66 -2.88 2.39
CA HIS A 135 -4.20 -2.11 3.54
C HIS A 135 -5.15 -0.93 3.82
N PHE A 136 -5.58 -0.22 2.76
CA PHE A 136 -6.54 0.88 2.85
C PHE A 136 -7.90 0.43 3.40
N ARG A 137 -8.41 -0.74 3.00
CA ARG A 137 -9.70 -1.27 3.49
C ARG A 137 -9.66 -1.82 4.92
N GLY A 138 -8.53 -1.74 5.62
CA GLY A 138 -8.36 -2.31 6.95
C GLY A 138 -8.48 -3.84 6.99
N ARG A 139 -8.48 -4.51 5.83
CA ARG A 139 -8.54 -5.98 5.71
C ARG A 139 -7.18 -6.63 5.89
N TRP A 140 -6.12 -5.82 5.89
CA TRP A 140 -4.75 -6.24 6.17
C TRP A 140 -4.47 -6.17 7.68
N ASP A 141 -5.25 -6.89 8.47
CA ASP A 141 -5.06 -6.98 9.92
C ASP A 141 -4.36 -8.29 10.34
N GLN A 142 -4.01 -9.13 9.36
CA GLN A 142 -3.28 -10.35 9.61
C GLN A 142 -1.78 -10.08 9.42
N ARG A 143 -1.01 -10.23 10.51
CA ARG A 143 0.43 -10.44 10.42
C ARG A 143 0.64 -11.64 9.49
N ILE A 144 1.10 -11.39 8.26
CA ILE A 144 1.55 -12.46 7.37
C ILE A 144 2.60 -13.24 8.16
N ARG A 145 2.37 -14.54 8.37
CA ARG A 145 3.32 -15.37 9.10
C ARG A 145 4.38 -15.86 8.10
N TRP A 146 5.47 -16.39 8.63
CA TRP A 146 6.57 -16.92 7.81
C TRP A 146 6.12 -17.92 6.70
N PRO A 147 5.21 -18.88 6.95
CA PRO A 147 4.79 -19.80 5.90
C PRO A 147 4.04 -19.14 4.73
N GLU A 148 3.26 -18.09 4.97
CA GLU A 148 2.54 -17.37 3.91
C GLU A 148 3.51 -16.64 2.98
N TYR A 149 4.56 -16.03 3.53
CA TYR A 149 5.65 -15.45 2.73
C TYR A 149 6.34 -16.50 1.87
N LEU A 150 6.66 -17.67 2.45
CA LEU A 150 7.27 -18.77 1.72
C LEU A 150 6.35 -19.26 0.59
N GLY A 151 5.05 -19.37 0.85
CA GLY A 151 4.06 -19.72 -0.16
C GLY A 151 4.05 -18.75 -1.33
N ILE A 152 4.03 -17.43 -1.05
CA ILE A 152 4.05 -16.40 -2.10
C ILE A 152 5.31 -16.52 -2.96
N VAL A 153 6.48 -16.74 -2.34
CA VAL A 153 7.74 -16.91 -3.07
C VAL A 153 7.70 -18.16 -3.95
N ILE A 154 7.20 -19.28 -3.43
CA ILE A 154 7.06 -20.53 -4.20
C ILE A 154 6.13 -20.29 -5.39
N VAL A 155 4.93 -19.72 -5.18
CA VAL A 155 3.98 -19.41 -6.26
C VAL A 155 4.63 -18.54 -7.33
N LEU A 156 5.31 -17.46 -6.92
CA LEU A 156 5.95 -16.55 -7.85
C LEU A 156 7.02 -17.26 -8.69
N THR A 157 7.89 -18.04 -8.04
CA THR A 157 8.96 -18.79 -8.72
C THR A 157 8.42 -19.89 -9.65
N SER A 158 7.36 -20.59 -9.24
CA SER A 158 6.69 -21.61 -10.07
C SER A 158 5.98 -20.99 -11.27
N VAL A 159 5.26 -19.87 -11.11
CA VAL A 159 4.64 -19.19 -12.26
C VAL A 159 5.71 -18.72 -13.26
N CYS A 160 6.83 -18.16 -12.79
CA CYS A 160 7.95 -17.80 -13.66
C CYS A 160 8.51 -19.03 -14.42
N ALA A 161 8.70 -20.16 -13.72
CA ALA A 161 9.21 -21.39 -14.31
C ALA A 161 8.23 -22.00 -15.32
N LEU A 162 6.94 -22.05 -14.99
CA LEU A 162 5.90 -22.55 -15.87
C LEU A 162 5.86 -21.79 -17.20
N LEU A 163 5.92 -20.45 -17.15
CA LEU A 163 5.98 -19.60 -18.34
C LEU A 163 7.21 -19.91 -19.19
N ALA A 164 8.38 -20.08 -18.57
CA ALA A 164 9.61 -20.45 -19.28
C ALA A 164 9.51 -21.86 -19.89
N ILE A 165 9.00 -22.85 -19.15
CA ILE A 165 8.80 -24.24 -19.62
C ILE A 165 7.88 -24.27 -20.83
N ILE A 166 6.72 -23.60 -20.75
CA ILE A 166 5.77 -23.52 -21.87
C ILE A 166 6.44 -22.94 -23.10
N ARG A 167 7.24 -21.87 -22.96
CA ARG A 167 7.94 -21.27 -24.10
C ARG A 167 9.04 -22.14 -24.67
N MET A 168 9.78 -22.86 -23.82
CA MET A 168 10.79 -23.81 -24.29
C MET A 168 10.17 -24.99 -25.06
N LEU A 169 8.95 -25.42 -24.68
CA LEU A 169 8.24 -26.53 -25.32
C LEU A 169 7.51 -26.14 -26.61
N THR A 170 7.11 -24.87 -26.76
CA THR A 170 6.26 -24.41 -27.88
C THR A 170 7.00 -23.61 -28.95
N ALA A 171 8.18 -23.05 -28.65
CA ALA A 171 8.90 -22.20 -29.61
C ALA A 171 9.83 -23.02 -30.52
N GLU A 172 9.55 -22.99 -31.83
CA GLU A 172 10.23 -23.81 -32.86
C GLU A 172 11.56 -23.21 -33.36
N ALA A 173 11.89 -21.96 -33.02
CA ALA A 173 13.20 -21.34 -33.27
C ALA A 173 13.43 -20.14 -32.32
N GLN A 174 14.62 -20.03 -31.72
CA GLN A 174 15.04 -19.06 -30.67
C GLN A 174 14.65 -19.42 -29.21
N THR A 175 14.90 -20.68 -28.84
CA THR A 175 14.52 -21.34 -27.59
C THR A 175 14.93 -20.64 -26.28
N SER A 176 16.10 -19.99 -26.23
CA SER A 176 16.62 -19.43 -24.98
C SER A 176 16.13 -18.01 -24.71
N THR A 177 16.09 -17.15 -25.72
CA THR A 177 15.69 -15.74 -25.56
C THR A 177 14.20 -15.58 -25.28
N ALA A 178 13.35 -16.36 -25.95
CA ALA A 178 11.91 -16.32 -25.72
C ALA A 178 11.52 -16.81 -24.32
N ALA A 179 12.20 -17.85 -23.83
CA ALA A 179 12.00 -18.36 -22.48
C ALA A 179 12.54 -17.40 -21.41
N TRP A 180 13.69 -16.78 -21.65
CA TRP A 180 14.24 -15.73 -20.80
C TRP A 180 13.29 -14.54 -20.67
N ASN A 181 12.75 -14.05 -21.79
CA ASN A 181 11.81 -12.93 -21.77
C ASN A 181 10.51 -13.28 -21.04
N ALA A 182 10.05 -14.53 -21.12
CA ALA A 182 8.79 -14.94 -20.49
C ALA A 182 8.92 -15.14 -18.98
N GLY A 183 9.90 -15.92 -18.52
CA GLY A 183 10.07 -16.29 -17.11
C GLY A 183 11.16 -15.54 -16.35
N GLY A 184 11.92 -14.67 -17.01
CA GLY A 184 13.10 -14.02 -16.46
C GLY A 184 14.20 -15.02 -16.11
N ALA A 185 15.23 -14.54 -15.41
CA ALA A 185 16.35 -15.36 -14.96
C ALA A 185 15.87 -16.48 -14.02
N ILE A 186 14.98 -16.17 -13.07
CA ILE A 186 14.49 -17.14 -12.07
C ILE A 186 13.76 -18.29 -12.78
N GLY A 187 12.79 -17.96 -13.63
CA GLY A 187 12.02 -18.94 -14.37
C GLY A 187 12.87 -19.73 -15.35
N PHE A 188 13.79 -19.07 -16.06
CA PHE A 188 14.68 -19.72 -17.01
C PHE A 188 15.58 -20.78 -16.35
N PHE A 189 16.26 -20.43 -15.25
CA PHE A 189 17.13 -21.38 -14.56
C PHE A 189 16.34 -22.53 -13.95
N LEU A 190 15.20 -22.24 -13.33
CA LEU A 190 14.36 -23.27 -12.73
C LEU A 190 13.78 -24.21 -13.79
N ALA A 191 13.24 -23.68 -14.89
CA ALA A 191 12.76 -24.45 -16.03
C ALA A 191 13.85 -25.38 -16.58
N ASN A 192 15.07 -24.86 -16.78
CA ASN A 192 16.17 -25.65 -17.33
C ASN A 192 16.61 -26.79 -16.38
N ARG A 193 16.41 -26.63 -15.06
CA ARG A 193 16.63 -27.69 -14.07
C ARG A 193 15.51 -28.70 -14.05
N LEU A 194 14.26 -28.27 -14.13
CA LEU A 194 13.11 -29.17 -14.11
C LEU A 194 13.03 -30.02 -15.39
N LEU A 195 13.38 -29.45 -16.55
CA LEU A 195 13.40 -30.15 -17.83
C LEU A 195 14.41 -31.31 -17.89
N THR A 196 15.40 -31.38 -16.97
CA THR A 196 16.28 -32.57 -16.89
C THR A 196 15.53 -33.83 -16.44
N LEU A 197 14.36 -33.68 -15.82
CA LEU A 197 13.46 -34.78 -15.44
C LEU A 197 12.60 -35.28 -16.61
N GLY A 198 12.67 -34.61 -17.77
CA GLY A 198 11.79 -34.81 -18.92
C GLY A 198 10.59 -33.86 -18.93
N ASN A 199 9.99 -33.67 -20.10
CA ASN A 199 8.96 -32.64 -20.34
C ASN A 199 7.74 -32.78 -19.42
N VAL A 200 7.22 -33.99 -19.27
CA VAL A 200 6.05 -34.26 -18.41
C VAL A 200 6.43 -34.11 -16.94
N GLY A 201 7.60 -34.64 -16.54
CA GLY A 201 8.09 -34.53 -15.16
C GLY A 201 8.26 -33.09 -14.72
N ALA A 202 8.81 -32.23 -15.59
CA ALA A 202 8.97 -30.80 -15.33
C ALA A 202 7.64 -30.12 -15.01
N ILE A 203 6.61 -30.32 -15.86
CA ILE A 203 5.29 -29.71 -15.67
C ILE A 203 4.62 -30.24 -14.40
N VAL A 204 4.66 -31.56 -14.17
CA VAL A 204 4.00 -32.16 -13.00
C VAL A 204 4.64 -31.67 -11.69
N VAL A 205 5.97 -31.63 -11.62
CA VAL A 205 6.70 -31.16 -10.44
C VAL A 205 6.45 -29.68 -10.21
N ASP A 206 6.47 -28.85 -11.26
CA ASP A 206 6.22 -27.42 -11.14
C ASP A 206 4.77 -27.12 -10.72
N LEU A 207 3.79 -27.83 -11.26
CA LEU A 207 2.39 -27.71 -10.85
C LEU A 207 2.17 -28.16 -9.40
N ALA A 208 2.88 -29.20 -8.96
CA ALA A 208 2.85 -29.62 -7.56
C ALA A 208 3.45 -28.55 -6.64
N ALA A 209 4.59 -27.96 -7.02
CA ALA A 209 5.19 -26.84 -6.28
C ALA A 209 4.26 -25.62 -6.25
N LEU A 210 3.62 -25.28 -7.37
CA LEU A 210 2.63 -24.21 -7.46
C LEU A 210 1.44 -24.46 -6.52
N ALA A 211 0.92 -25.68 -6.48
CA ALA A 211 -0.18 -26.06 -5.59
C ALA A 211 0.23 -25.95 -4.11
N VAL A 212 1.41 -26.44 -3.75
CA VAL A 212 1.95 -26.30 -2.38
C VAL A 212 2.15 -24.83 -2.02
N GLY A 213 2.70 -24.04 -2.94
CA GLY A 213 2.87 -22.60 -2.77
C GLY A 213 1.53 -21.91 -2.52
N LEU A 214 0.49 -22.25 -3.29
CA LEU A 214 -0.84 -21.65 -3.16
C LEU A 214 -1.52 -22.02 -1.83
N LEU A 215 -1.35 -23.26 -1.38
CA LEU A 215 -1.82 -23.73 -0.07
C LEU A 215 -1.11 -23.01 1.10
N LEU A 216 0.16 -22.65 0.93
CA LEU A 216 0.91 -21.89 1.92
C LEU A 216 0.58 -20.40 1.86
N ALA A 217 0.46 -19.83 0.65
CA ALA A 217 0.27 -18.40 0.42
C ALA A 217 -1.12 -17.91 0.83
N THR A 218 -2.12 -18.79 0.72
CA THR A 218 -3.49 -18.45 1.05
C THR A 218 -3.89 -19.19 2.32
N PRO A 219 -4.46 -18.52 3.34
CA PRO A 219 -5.09 -19.19 4.48
C PRO A 219 -6.40 -19.91 4.07
N LEU A 220 -6.56 -20.25 2.80
CA LEU A 220 -7.68 -21.00 2.27
C LEU A 220 -7.43 -22.46 2.60
N LEU A 221 -8.17 -22.97 3.57
CA LEU A 221 -8.47 -24.39 3.57
C LEU A 221 -9.03 -24.73 2.17
N ILE A 222 -8.66 -25.89 1.63
CA ILE A 222 -9.14 -26.43 0.35
C ILE A 222 -10.68 -26.32 0.19
N SER A 223 -11.41 -26.26 1.31
CA SER A 223 -12.85 -26.01 1.41
C SER A 223 -13.33 -24.66 0.84
N ASP A 224 -12.55 -23.58 0.91
CA ASP A 224 -12.99 -22.26 0.42
C ASP A 224 -12.86 -22.13 -1.10
N CYS A 225 -11.85 -22.77 -1.70
CA CYS A 225 -11.74 -22.91 -3.15
C CYS A 225 -12.87 -23.78 -3.71
N PHE A 226 -13.27 -24.85 -3.00
CA PHE A 226 -14.43 -25.66 -3.36
C PHE A 226 -15.73 -24.85 -3.29
N ARG A 227 -15.90 -23.98 -2.28
CA ARG A 227 -17.05 -23.06 -2.17
C ARG A 227 -17.08 -22.03 -3.30
N GLY A 228 -15.93 -21.45 -3.66
CA GLY A 228 -15.82 -20.50 -4.77
C GLY A 228 -16.07 -21.16 -6.13
N ALA A 229 -15.51 -22.34 -6.38
CA ALA A 229 -15.74 -23.11 -7.60
C ALA A 229 -17.20 -23.56 -7.74
N VAL A 230 -17.83 -24.00 -6.64
CA VAL A 230 -19.27 -24.31 -6.60
C VAL A 230 -20.12 -23.07 -6.84
N HIS A 231 -19.75 -21.90 -6.32
CA HIS A 231 -20.50 -20.65 -6.55
C HIS A 231 -20.35 -20.13 -7.99
N THR A 232 -19.16 -20.28 -8.61
CA THR A 232 -18.96 -19.95 -10.02
C THR A 232 -19.71 -20.93 -10.91
N VAL A 233 -19.71 -22.23 -10.62
CA VAL A 233 -20.44 -23.26 -11.38
C VAL A 233 -21.96 -23.14 -11.20
N ASN A 234 -22.46 -22.87 -9.99
CA ASN A 234 -23.88 -22.65 -9.75
C ASN A 234 -24.39 -21.33 -10.36
N ARG A 235 -23.53 -20.32 -10.56
CA ARG A 235 -23.92 -19.09 -11.27
C ARG A 235 -24.27 -19.32 -12.74
N TRP A 236 -23.77 -20.40 -13.35
CA TRP A 236 -24.17 -20.83 -14.70
C TRP A 236 -25.33 -21.82 -14.71
N ARG A 237 -25.78 -22.28 -13.52
CA ARG A 237 -26.76 -23.36 -13.36
C ARG A 237 -28.02 -22.95 -12.60
N THR A 238 -28.14 -21.72 -12.12
CA THR A 238 -29.46 -21.15 -11.81
C THR A 238 -30.13 -20.90 -13.16
N PRO A 239 -31.24 -21.59 -13.50
CA PRO A 239 -32.19 -21.01 -14.43
C PRO A 239 -32.50 -19.59 -13.94
N PHE A 240 -32.79 -18.67 -14.86
CA PHE A 240 -33.56 -17.50 -14.48
C PHE A 240 -34.80 -18.04 -13.74
N ASP A 241 -34.86 -17.91 -12.42
CA ASP A 241 -36.09 -18.21 -11.67
C ASP A 241 -37.09 -17.11 -12.09
N GLU A 242 -37.95 -17.45 -13.04
CA GLU A 242 -39.09 -16.62 -13.44
C GLU A 242 -40.05 -16.39 -12.24
N GLU A 243 -39.97 -17.21 -11.19
CA GLU A 243 -40.77 -17.07 -9.96
C GLU A 243 -40.46 -15.79 -9.16
N GLU A 244 -39.20 -15.33 -9.08
CA GLU A 244 -38.86 -14.10 -8.32
C GLU A 244 -39.28 -12.83 -9.11
N THR A 245 -39.46 -12.95 -10.43
CA THR A 245 -39.94 -11.83 -11.27
C THR A 245 -41.47 -11.76 -11.29
N GLU A 246 -42.18 -12.89 -11.14
CA GLU A 246 -43.64 -12.90 -10.99
C GLU A 246 -44.09 -12.33 -9.64
N GLU A 247 -43.37 -12.58 -8.54
CA GLU A 247 -43.68 -12.01 -7.22
C GLU A 247 -43.58 -10.46 -7.20
N ASP A 248 -42.59 -9.92 -7.91
CA ASP A 248 -42.40 -8.47 -8.09
C ASP A 248 -43.42 -7.85 -9.07
N LEU A 249 -43.91 -8.61 -10.05
CA LEU A 249 -44.92 -8.15 -11.02
C LEU A 249 -46.34 -8.25 -10.47
N GLU A 250 -46.66 -9.24 -9.63
CA GLU A 250 -47.93 -9.34 -8.90
C GLU A 250 -48.06 -8.20 -7.88
N THR A 251 -46.92 -7.74 -7.33
CA THR A 251 -46.82 -6.56 -6.45
C THR A 251 -47.02 -5.23 -7.20
N LEU A 252 -46.76 -5.19 -8.52
CA LEU A 252 -46.83 -3.97 -9.35
C LEU A 252 -48.03 -3.93 -10.31
N MET A 253 -48.84 -4.98 -10.39
CA MET A 253 -50.10 -4.95 -11.15
C MET A 253 -51.22 -4.27 -10.34
N PRO A 254 -51.92 -3.27 -10.91
CA PRO A 254 -52.79 -2.39 -10.13
C PRO A 254 -54.03 -3.13 -9.64
N LEU A 255 -54.33 -3.05 -8.34
CA LEU A 255 -55.68 -3.28 -7.83
C LEU A 255 -56.62 -2.26 -8.48
N GLU A 256 -57.25 -2.66 -9.58
CA GLU A 256 -58.50 -2.12 -10.04
C GLU A 256 -59.57 -2.56 -9.04
N THR A 257 -59.61 -1.89 -7.88
CA THR A 257 -60.77 -1.91 -7.00
C THR A 257 -60.92 -0.52 -6.43
N ALA A 258 -61.85 0.23 -7.02
CA ALA A 258 -62.19 1.59 -6.65
C ALA A 258 -62.32 1.74 -5.12
N PRO A 259 -61.75 2.80 -4.50
CA PRO A 259 -62.02 3.08 -3.11
C PRO A 259 -63.50 3.41 -2.97
N THR A 260 -64.25 2.50 -2.35
CA THR A 260 -65.58 2.79 -1.82
C THR A 260 -65.39 3.80 -0.69
N ILE A 261 -65.71 5.05 -0.95
CA ILE A 261 -65.78 6.10 0.07
C ILE A 261 -66.90 5.71 1.04
N ARG A 262 -66.54 5.13 2.19
CA ARG A 262 -67.43 5.08 3.35
C ARG A 262 -67.22 6.37 4.14
N THR A 263 -68.09 7.34 3.94
CA THR A 263 -68.24 8.49 4.84
C THR A 263 -68.80 8.00 6.18
N THR A 264 -67.94 7.78 7.16
CA THR A 264 -68.32 7.92 8.58
C THR A 264 -67.77 9.26 9.03
N LEU A 265 -68.62 10.28 8.96
CA LEU A 265 -68.42 11.54 9.66
C LEU A 265 -68.54 11.22 11.16
N ASP A 266 -67.42 11.30 11.88
CA ASP A 266 -67.44 11.47 13.33
C ASP A 266 -67.19 12.97 13.57
N GLU A 267 -68.28 13.70 13.83
CA GLU A 267 -68.36 15.16 13.74
C GLU A 267 -67.70 15.92 14.90
N ASP A 268 -67.17 15.27 15.94
CA ASP A 268 -67.09 15.96 17.25
C ASP A 268 -65.70 16.27 17.82
N ARG A 269 -64.61 16.35 17.02
CA ARG A 269 -63.32 16.70 17.65
C ARG A 269 -62.20 17.39 16.87
N PHE A 270 -62.48 18.21 15.87
CA PHE A 270 -61.42 19.10 15.36
C PHE A 270 -61.95 20.46 14.86
N THR A 271 -62.03 21.44 15.75
CA THR A 271 -62.17 22.84 15.37
C THR A 271 -60.82 23.35 14.84
N LEU A 272 -60.67 23.43 13.52
CA LEU A 272 -59.59 24.23 12.91
C LEU A 272 -59.94 25.72 13.07
N PRO A 273 -58.98 26.60 13.40
CA PRO A 273 -59.20 28.04 13.26
C PRO A 273 -59.49 28.38 11.78
N PRO A 274 -60.34 29.37 11.48
CA PRO A 274 -60.67 29.72 10.10
C PRO A 274 -59.40 30.18 9.38
N LEU A 275 -59.16 29.59 8.21
CA LEU A 275 -58.12 30.02 7.29
C LEU A 275 -58.44 31.46 6.84
N ARG A 276 -57.49 32.38 7.03
CA ARG A 276 -57.57 33.71 6.44
C ARG A 276 -57.69 33.59 4.91
N THR A 277 -58.68 34.25 4.34
CA THR A 277 -58.87 34.33 2.90
C THR A 277 -57.76 35.19 2.28
N ILE A 278 -57.38 34.89 1.03
CA ILE A 278 -56.28 35.56 0.31
C ILE A 278 -56.46 37.09 0.23
N ASP A 279 -57.72 37.57 0.25
CA ASP A 279 -58.06 39.01 0.30
C ASP A 279 -57.62 39.74 1.60
N GLU A 280 -57.32 39.01 2.68
CA GLU A 280 -56.83 39.57 3.95
C GLU A 280 -55.30 39.75 3.96
N ILE A 281 -54.60 39.16 2.99
CA ILE A 281 -53.13 39.33 2.81
C ILE A 281 -52.83 40.59 1.97
N GLU A 282 -53.70 40.95 1.03
CA GLU A 282 -53.49 42.10 0.11
C GLU A 282 -53.83 43.48 0.71
N ARG A 283 -54.31 43.57 1.95
CA ARG A 283 -54.80 44.83 2.53
C ARG A 283 -53.90 45.49 3.59
N HIS A 284 -52.60 45.22 3.57
CA HIS A 284 -51.62 46.09 4.25
C HIS A 284 -50.72 46.81 3.24
N PRO A 285 -50.98 48.10 2.96
CA PRO A 285 -50.03 48.97 2.30
C PRO A 285 -49.01 49.45 3.35
N GLY A 286 -47.72 49.41 3.04
CA GLY A 286 -46.72 50.15 3.82
C GLY A 286 -45.39 49.44 4.03
N ALA A 287 -44.48 49.71 3.10
CA ALA A 287 -43.04 49.90 3.30
C ALA A 287 -42.27 48.86 4.15
N GLU A 288 -41.48 48.03 3.46
CA GLU A 288 -40.02 48.14 3.56
C GLU A 288 -39.38 47.49 2.31
N GLU A 289 -38.62 48.32 1.61
CA GLU A 289 -37.97 48.10 0.33
C GLU A 289 -36.71 47.23 0.52
N PRO A 290 -36.54 46.10 -0.20
CA PRO A 290 -35.26 45.40 -0.17
C PRO A 290 -34.23 46.16 -1.02
N GLU A 291 -33.31 46.79 -0.30
CA GLU A 291 -32.05 47.38 -0.72
C GLU A 291 -31.43 46.68 -1.96
N SER A 292 -31.32 47.42 -3.06
CA SER A 292 -30.60 46.99 -4.27
C SER A 292 -29.10 46.87 -3.98
N PRO A 293 -28.41 45.80 -4.47
CA PRO A 293 -26.98 45.65 -4.27
C PRO A 293 -26.17 46.71 -5.05
N PRO A 294 -25.01 47.16 -4.52
CA PRO A 294 -24.28 48.30 -5.05
C PRO A 294 -23.67 48.03 -6.43
N THR A 295 -23.79 49.03 -7.30
CA THR A 295 -23.22 49.07 -8.66
C THR A 295 -21.68 49.05 -8.64
N PRO A 296 -21.04 48.33 -9.59
CA PRO A 296 -19.60 48.45 -9.78
C PRO A 296 -19.26 49.78 -10.47
N LYS A 297 -18.51 50.63 -9.77
CA LYS A 297 -17.90 51.85 -10.34
C LYS A 297 -16.89 51.48 -11.42
N LYS A 298 -17.19 51.76 -12.69
CA LYS A 298 -16.16 51.90 -13.74
C LYS A 298 -15.34 53.16 -13.46
N PRO A 299 -14.00 53.11 -13.45
CA PRO A 299 -13.19 54.32 -13.39
C PRO A 299 -13.27 55.09 -14.71
N LEU A 300 -13.56 56.38 -14.59
CA LEU A 300 -13.54 57.37 -15.65
C LEU A 300 -12.10 57.51 -16.20
N LYS A 301 -11.95 57.41 -17.53
CA LYS A 301 -10.76 57.89 -18.24
C LYS A 301 -10.53 59.37 -17.88
N LYS A 302 -9.32 59.68 -17.42
CA LYS A 302 -8.73 61.02 -17.52
C LYS A 302 -7.90 61.06 -18.81
N GLN A 303 -8.07 62.16 -19.54
CA GLN A 303 -7.40 62.61 -20.77
C GLN A 303 -7.92 62.01 -22.07
#